data_AF-A0A480XAQ6-F1
#
_entry.id   AF-A0A480XAQ6-F1
#
_cell.length_a   1.000
_cell.length_b   1.000
_cell.length_c   1.000
_cell.angle_alpha   90.00
_cell.angle_beta   90.00
_cell.angle_gamma   90.00
#
_symmetry.space_group_name_H-M   'P 1'
#
loop_
_entity.id
_entity.type
_entity.pdbx_description
1 polymer ?
#
loop_
_entity_poly.entity_id
_entity_poly.type
_entity_poly.pdbx_seq_one_letter_code
_entity_poly.pdbx_strand_id
1 'polypeptide(L)'
;MEMRQNLDYYQTMSGVKEADFKDLEAKPHMHEFRLGVRLYSEEQPQEAVPHLEAALQEYFLADEECRALCEGPYDYDGYNYLEYNADLFQAITDHYIQVLSCKQSCVTELASHPGREKPFEDFLPSHYNYLQFAYYNIGNYTQAIECAKTYLLFFPNDEVMSQNLAYYTAMLGDEPAGSIRPRQSAQEYRQRSLLEKELLFFAYDVFGIPFVDPDSWTPEEVIPKRLQEKQKSERETAARISQEIGNLMKEIETLVEEKAKESLDVSRLTREGGPLLFDGIRLTMNSKVLNGSQRVVMDGVISAEECRALQRLTNAAATSGDGYRGQTSPHTPSEKFYGVTVFKALKLGQEGKVPLQSAHLYYNVTEKVRRVMESYFRLDSPLYFSYSHLVCRTAIEEAQAERKDSSHPVHVDNCILNAEALVCIKEPPAYTYRDYRQRCSPSAEGPWDSLRAPKTHTE
;
A
#
# COMPACT_ATOMS: atom_id res chain seq x y z
N MET A 1 4.37 -15.66 9.65
CA MET A 1 5.51 -16.57 9.90
C MET A 1 5.05 -18.01 10.17
N GLU A 2 3.94 -18.24 10.89
CA GLU A 2 3.43 -19.59 11.22
C GLU A 2 3.17 -20.49 10.00
N MET A 3 2.55 -19.99 8.92
CA MET A 3 2.22 -20.84 7.76
C MET A 3 3.46 -21.39 7.04
N ARG A 4 4.57 -20.65 7.03
CA ARG A 4 5.83 -21.08 6.40
C ARG A 4 6.49 -22.19 7.23
N GLN A 5 6.52 -22.03 8.55
CA GLN A 5 7.01 -23.05 9.47
C GLN A 5 6.15 -24.31 9.44
N ASN A 6 4.83 -24.16 9.32
CA ASN A 6 3.91 -25.28 9.16
C ASN A 6 4.19 -26.03 7.85
N LEU A 7 4.35 -25.33 6.71
CA LEU A 7 4.72 -25.96 5.44
C LEU A 7 6.04 -26.74 5.54
N ASP A 8 7.08 -26.14 6.11
CA ASP A 8 8.38 -26.80 6.32
C ASP A 8 8.22 -28.06 7.21
N TYR A 9 7.42 -27.98 8.27
CA TYR A 9 7.11 -29.12 9.13
C TYR A 9 6.42 -30.25 8.36
N TYR A 10 5.36 -29.95 7.59
CA TYR A 10 4.64 -30.95 6.80
C TYR A 10 5.54 -31.60 5.73
N GLN A 11 6.47 -30.84 5.14
CA GLN A 11 7.43 -31.37 4.15
C GLN A 11 8.38 -32.42 4.75
N THR A 12 8.69 -32.33 6.05
CA THR A 12 9.60 -33.29 6.71
C THR A 12 8.93 -34.59 7.14
N MET A 13 7.61 -34.71 7.01
CA MET A 13 6.89 -35.92 7.44
C MET A 13 7.05 -37.09 6.46
N SER A 14 7.25 -38.29 7.03
CA SER A 14 7.44 -39.51 6.25
C SER A 14 6.21 -39.84 5.40
N GLY A 15 6.41 -40.00 4.09
CA GLY A 15 5.36 -40.34 3.14
C GLY A 15 4.74 -39.13 2.42
N VAL A 16 5.04 -37.91 2.86
CA VAL A 16 4.69 -36.68 2.15
C VAL A 16 5.67 -36.47 1.01
N LYS A 17 5.14 -36.18 -0.18
CA LYS A 17 5.90 -35.90 -1.41
C LYS A 17 5.77 -34.42 -1.76
N GLU A 18 6.72 -33.91 -2.53
CA GLU A 18 6.65 -32.54 -3.06
C GLU A 18 5.35 -32.30 -3.86
N ALA A 19 4.87 -33.34 -4.56
CA ALA A 19 3.61 -33.30 -5.30
C ALA A 19 2.34 -33.12 -4.42
N ASP A 20 2.43 -33.33 -3.10
CA ASP A 20 1.30 -33.13 -2.18
C ASP A 20 1.08 -31.64 -1.85
N PHE A 21 2.08 -30.79 -2.10
CA PHE A 21 1.99 -29.34 -1.93
C PHE A 21 1.68 -28.67 -3.26
N LYS A 22 0.38 -28.53 -3.54
CA LYS A 22 -0.10 -27.86 -4.74
C LYS A 22 -0.43 -26.40 -4.44
N ASP A 23 0.28 -25.50 -5.10
CA ASP A 23 -0.09 -24.09 -5.16
C ASP A 23 -1.28 -23.93 -6.11
N LEU A 24 -2.44 -23.58 -5.56
CA LEU A 24 -3.67 -23.34 -6.33
C LEU A 24 -3.73 -21.94 -6.93
N GLU A 25 -2.85 -21.03 -6.50
CA GLU A 25 -2.72 -19.67 -7.02
C GLU A 25 -1.53 -19.55 -7.98
N ALA A 26 -0.87 -20.67 -8.29
CA ALA A 26 0.25 -20.72 -9.23
C ALA A 26 -0.20 -20.24 -10.61
N LYS A 27 0.37 -19.11 -11.05
CA LYS A 27 0.11 -18.55 -12.37
C LYS A 27 0.80 -19.43 -13.44
N PRO A 28 0.08 -19.94 -14.47
CA PRO A 28 0.63 -20.87 -15.46
C PRO A 28 1.90 -20.35 -16.15
N HIS A 29 1.88 -19.09 -16.61
CA HIS A 29 3.02 -18.46 -17.28
C HIS A 29 4.28 -18.42 -16.40
N MET A 30 4.10 -18.15 -15.10
CA MET A 30 5.20 -18.08 -14.14
C MET A 30 5.74 -19.47 -13.80
N HIS A 31 4.86 -20.47 -13.72
CA HIS A 31 5.27 -21.87 -13.50
C HIS A 31 6.16 -22.36 -14.64
N GLU A 32 5.67 -22.24 -15.87
CA GLU A 32 6.38 -22.64 -17.09
C GLU A 32 7.70 -21.88 -17.24
N PHE A 33 7.71 -20.56 -16.97
CA PHE A 33 8.91 -19.75 -17.05
C PHE A 33 9.99 -20.26 -16.08
N ARG A 34 9.63 -20.49 -14.82
CA ARG A 34 10.58 -20.95 -13.79
C ARG A 34 11.11 -22.34 -14.08
N LEU A 35 10.26 -23.23 -14.59
CA LEU A 35 10.68 -24.57 -15.00
C LEU A 35 11.65 -24.50 -16.19
N GLY A 36 11.32 -23.70 -17.22
CA GLY A 36 12.18 -23.47 -18.37
C GLY A 36 13.54 -22.86 -17.99
N VAL A 37 13.56 -21.85 -17.11
CA VAL A 37 14.81 -21.24 -16.61
C VAL A 37 15.63 -22.24 -15.78
N ARG A 38 15.00 -23.09 -14.98
CA ARG A 38 15.69 -24.14 -14.21
C ARG A 38 16.35 -25.16 -15.16
N LEU A 39 15.60 -25.70 -16.11
CA LEU A 39 16.12 -26.67 -17.09
C LEU A 39 17.25 -26.06 -17.93
N TYR A 40 17.12 -24.79 -18.31
CA TYR A 40 18.20 -24.07 -18.98
C TYR A 40 19.46 -23.96 -18.10
N SER A 41 19.28 -23.64 -16.82
CA SER A 41 20.38 -23.55 -15.84
C SER A 41 21.04 -24.90 -15.54
N GLU A 42 20.29 -26.00 -15.69
CA GLU A 42 20.76 -27.39 -15.58
C GLU A 42 21.37 -27.92 -16.89
N GLU A 43 21.65 -27.04 -17.85
CA GLU A 43 22.25 -27.36 -19.15
C GLU A 43 21.39 -28.32 -20.01
N GLN A 44 20.06 -28.27 -19.85
CA GLN A 44 19.09 -29.04 -20.64
C GLN A 44 18.26 -28.13 -21.58
N PRO A 45 18.89 -27.47 -22.57
CA PRO A 45 18.22 -26.48 -23.41
C PRO A 45 17.11 -27.09 -24.28
N GLN A 46 17.22 -28.37 -24.65
CA GLN A 46 16.22 -29.07 -25.45
C GLN A 46 14.89 -29.23 -24.71
N GLU A 47 14.93 -29.44 -23.40
CA GLU A 47 13.75 -29.52 -22.54
C GLU A 47 13.30 -28.14 -22.07
N ALA A 48 14.23 -27.18 -21.93
CA ALA A 48 13.90 -25.82 -21.53
C ALA A 48 13.07 -25.05 -22.57
N VAL A 49 13.38 -25.18 -23.87
CA VAL A 49 12.69 -24.46 -24.96
C VAL A 49 11.16 -24.62 -24.92
N PRO A 50 10.57 -25.83 -24.88
CA PRO A 50 9.11 -25.96 -24.88
C PRO A 50 8.46 -25.30 -23.67
N HIS A 51 9.08 -25.35 -22.49
CA HIS A 51 8.57 -24.67 -21.29
C HIS A 51 8.67 -23.15 -21.40
N LEU A 52 9.78 -22.61 -21.94
CA LEU A 52 9.92 -21.16 -22.16
C LEU A 52 8.95 -20.62 -23.22
N GLU A 53 8.66 -21.40 -24.27
CA GLU A 53 7.64 -21.05 -25.27
C GLU A 53 6.23 -21.10 -24.69
N ALA A 54 5.91 -22.13 -23.91
CA ALA A 54 4.63 -22.24 -23.20
C ALA A 54 4.46 -21.06 -22.24
N ALA A 55 5.50 -20.71 -21.48
CA ALA A 55 5.50 -19.54 -20.59
C ALA A 55 5.12 -18.24 -21.31
N LEU A 56 5.68 -18.03 -22.52
CA LEU A 56 5.39 -16.84 -23.30
C LEU A 56 3.96 -16.84 -23.84
N GLN A 57 3.43 -17.99 -24.28
CA GLN A 57 2.03 -18.11 -24.70
C GLN A 57 1.08 -17.80 -23.56
N GLU A 58 1.29 -18.42 -22.40
CA GLU A 58 0.50 -18.21 -21.19
C GLU A 58 0.64 -16.77 -20.67
N TYR A 59 1.81 -16.13 -20.84
CA TYR A 59 1.99 -14.72 -20.45
C TYR A 59 1.01 -13.81 -21.19
N PHE A 60 0.88 -13.97 -22.52
CA PHE A 60 -0.04 -13.13 -23.30
C PHE A 60 -1.51 -13.40 -22.96
N LEU A 61 -1.86 -14.65 -22.66
CA LEU A 61 -3.21 -14.99 -22.17
C LEU A 61 -3.49 -14.30 -20.83
N ALA A 62 -2.56 -14.40 -19.87
CA ALA A 62 -2.67 -13.75 -18.57
C ALA A 62 -2.70 -12.22 -18.68
N ASP A 63 -1.98 -11.63 -19.65
CA ASP A 63 -1.98 -10.18 -19.90
C ASP A 63 -3.36 -9.74 -20.38
N GLU A 64 -3.97 -10.47 -21.32
CA GLU A 64 -5.31 -10.18 -21.80
C GLU A 64 -6.37 -10.32 -20.70
N GLU A 65 -6.27 -11.37 -19.87
CA GLU A 65 -7.18 -11.58 -18.73
C GLU A 65 -7.05 -10.45 -17.70
N CYS A 66 -5.82 -10.09 -17.28
CA CYS A 66 -5.59 -8.97 -16.36
C CYS A 66 -6.17 -7.67 -16.92
N ARG A 67 -5.91 -7.39 -18.19
CA ARG A 67 -6.36 -6.16 -18.84
C ARG A 67 -7.88 -6.10 -18.99
N ALA A 68 -8.55 -7.25 -19.17
CA ALA A 68 -10.01 -7.31 -19.19
C ALA A 68 -10.62 -6.96 -17.82
N LEU A 69 -9.96 -7.33 -16.72
CA LEU A 69 -10.40 -6.99 -15.36
C LEU A 69 -10.27 -5.50 -15.03
N CYS A 70 -9.49 -4.74 -15.80
CA CYS A 70 -9.35 -3.29 -15.64
C CYS A 70 -10.56 -2.48 -16.14
N GLU A 71 -11.47 -3.06 -16.93
CA GLU A 71 -12.65 -2.37 -17.50
C GLU A 71 -13.82 -2.25 -16.48
N GLY A 72 -13.51 -2.34 -15.18
CA GLY A 72 -14.48 -2.22 -14.09
C GLY A 72 -14.92 -0.77 -13.82
N PRO A 73 -15.92 -0.56 -12.93
CA PRO A 73 -16.35 0.79 -12.56
C PRO A 73 -15.19 1.60 -11.95
N TYR A 74 -15.20 2.92 -12.18
CA TYR A 74 -14.21 3.83 -11.60
C TYR A 74 -14.22 3.72 -10.07
N ASP A 75 -13.06 3.49 -9.46
CA ASP A 75 -12.92 3.47 -7.99
C ASP A 75 -12.23 4.76 -7.58
N TYR A 76 -12.96 5.62 -6.84
CA TYR A 76 -12.43 6.88 -6.33
C TYR A 76 -11.46 6.60 -5.18
N ASP A 77 -10.22 6.26 -5.53
CA ASP A 77 -9.14 6.16 -4.55
C ASP A 77 -8.93 7.51 -3.87
N GLY A 78 -9.37 7.61 -2.62
CA GLY A 78 -9.07 8.74 -1.73
C GLY A 78 -9.88 10.03 -1.96
N TYR A 79 -10.91 10.08 -2.81
CA TYR A 79 -11.74 11.29 -2.95
C TYR A 79 -13.22 11.09 -2.60
N ASN A 80 -13.62 9.91 -2.11
CA ASN A 80 -14.99 9.61 -1.70
C ASN A 80 -15.54 10.48 -0.53
N TYR A 81 -14.73 11.36 0.07
CA TYR A 81 -15.12 12.24 1.17
C TYR A 81 -15.32 13.71 0.77
N LEU A 82 -15.04 14.08 -0.48
CA LEU A 82 -15.38 15.38 -1.06
C LEU A 82 -16.27 15.10 -2.28
N GLU A 83 -17.38 15.83 -2.40
CA GLU A 83 -18.28 15.72 -3.57
C GLU A 83 -17.48 15.96 -4.85
N TYR A 84 -17.08 14.86 -5.49
CA TYR A 84 -16.55 14.88 -6.84
C TYR A 84 -17.69 15.29 -7.77
N ASN A 85 -17.69 16.57 -8.15
CA ASN A 85 -18.61 17.15 -9.12
C ASN A 85 -17.85 17.39 -10.44
N ALA A 86 -17.41 16.29 -11.08
CA ALA A 86 -16.85 16.39 -12.41
C ALA A 86 -17.93 16.55 -13.46
N ASP A 87 -17.62 17.30 -14.52
CA ASP A 87 -18.41 17.24 -15.74
C ASP A 87 -18.21 15.89 -16.46
N LEU A 88 -19.02 15.65 -17.50
CA LEU A 88 -18.97 14.40 -18.26
C LEU A 88 -17.58 14.12 -18.84
N PHE A 89 -16.87 15.15 -19.32
CA PHE A 89 -15.57 14.97 -19.96
C PHE A 89 -14.48 14.63 -18.94
N GLN A 90 -14.52 15.28 -17.78
CA GLN A 90 -13.65 14.98 -16.66
C GLN A 90 -13.90 13.55 -16.14
N ALA A 91 -15.16 13.16 -15.94
CA ALA A 91 -15.50 11.81 -15.50
C ALA A 91 -15.06 10.73 -16.50
N ILE A 92 -15.24 10.97 -17.81
CA ILE A 92 -14.74 10.07 -18.86
C ILE A 92 -13.21 10.02 -18.83
N THR A 93 -12.54 11.16 -18.76
CA THR A 93 -11.07 11.26 -18.78
C THR A 93 -10.45 10.53 -17.59
N ASP A 94 -10.95 10.80 -16.38
CA ASP A 94 -10.49 10.14 -15.16
C ASP A 94 -10.70 8.63 -15.27
N HIS A 95 -11.86 8.19 -15.75
CA HIS A 95 -12.13 6.77 -15.95
C HIS A 95 -11.17 6.10 -16.94
N TYR A 96 -10.96 6.70 -18.11
CA TYR A 96 -10.00 6.18 -19.08
C TYR A 96 -8.58 6.15 -18.52
N ILE A 97 -8.15 7.15 -17.76
CA ILE A 97 -6.82 7.18 -17.15
C ILE A 97 -6.67 6.06 -16.10
N GLN A 98 -7.67 5.80 -15.25
CA GLN A 98 -7.64 4.65 -14.34
C GLN A 98 -7.54 3.35 -15.11
N VAL A 99 -8.38 3.15 -16.13
CA VAL A 99 -8.37 1.90 -16.92
C VAL A 99 -7.00 1.69 -17.57
N LEU A 100 -6.41 2.73 -18.18
CA LEU A 100 -5.08 2.68 -18.77
C LEU A 100 -3.99 2.42 -17.72
N SER A 101 -4.05 3.07 -16.56
CA SER A 101 -3.09 2.89 -15.48
C SER A 101 -3.15 1.45 -14.91
N CYS A 102 -4.35 0.91 -14.72
CA CYS A 102 -4.55 -0.50 -14.34
C CYS A 102 -3.95 -1.44 -15.39
N LYS A 103 -4.26 -1.23 -16.68
CA LYS A 103 -3.75 -2.03 -17.79
C LYS A 103 -2.23 -2.02 -17.90
N GLN A 104 -1.58 -0.89 -17.62
CA GLN A 104 -0.12 -0.81 -17.56
C GLN A 104 0.44 -1.50 -16.30
N SER A 105 -0.31 -1.49 -15.19
CA SER A 105 0.09 -2.17 -13.95
C SER A 105 0.06 -3.70 -14.06
N CYS A 106 -0.66 -4.27 -15.02
CA CYS A 106 -0.66 -5.72 -15.30
C CYS A 106 0.74 -6.29 -15.47
N VAL A 107 1.69 -5.54 -16.06
CA VAL A 107 3.09 -5.98 -16.22
C VAL A 107 3.72 -6.34 -14.86
N THR A 108 3.45 -5.52 -13.85
CA THR A 108 3.96 -5.72 -12.49
C THR A 108 3.26 -6.91 -11.82
N GLU A 109 1.96 -7.05 -12.02
CA GLU A 109 1.17 -8.15 -11.45
C GLU A 109 1.56 -9.51 -12.05
N LEU A 110 1.76 -9.58 -13.37
CA LEU A 110 2.20 -10.79 -14.06
C LEU A 110 3.63 -11.18 -13.67
N ALA A 111 4.48 -10.20 -13.36
CA ALA A 111 5.84 -10.40 -12.89
C ALA A 111 5.95 -10.69 -11.38
N SER A 112 4.85 -10.61 -10.63
CA SER A 112 4.84 -10.83 -9.18
C SER A 112 4.64 -12.31 -8.83
N HIS A 113 5.33 -12.78 -7.79
CA HIS A 113 5.26 -14.18 -7.34
C HIS A 113 5.35 -14.29 -5.81
N PRO A 114 4.58 -15.20 -5.16
CA PRO A 114 4.64 -15.46 -3.72
C PRO A 114 6.08 -15.74 -3.21
N GLY A 115 6.52 -15.03 -2.17
CA GLY A 115 7.83 -15.25 -1.56
C GLY A 115 9.00 -14.47 -2.18
N ARG A 116 8.73 -13.59 -3.16
CA ARG A 116 9.67 -12.55 -3.60
C ARG A 116 9.07 -11.18 -3.29
N GLU A 117 9.84 -10.31 -2.62
CA GLU A 117 9.35 -8.97 -2.24
C GLU A 117 9.18 -8.04 -3.44
N LYS A 118 10.00 -8.21 -4.48
CA LYS A 118 9.96 -7.38 -5.69
C LYS A 118 9.56 -8.21 -6.91
N PRO A 119 8.73 -7.68 -7.82
CA PRO A 119 8.45 -8.29 -9.12
C PRO A 119 9.73 -8.59 -9.91
N PHE A 120 9.65 -9.52 -10.86
CA PHE A 120 10.72 -9.72 -11.83
C PHE A 120 10.85 -8.48 -12.72
N GLU A 121 12.04 -7.90 -12.74
CA GLU A 121 12.36 -6.78 -13.65
C GLU A 121 12.34 -7.28 -15.10
N ASP A 122 11.75 -6.48 -15.99
CA ASP A 122 11.70 -6.73 -17.43
C ASP A 122 11.26 -8.16 -17.79
N PHE A 123 10.19 -8.62 -17.13
CA PHE A 123 9.78 -10.01 -17.16
C PHE A 123 9.47 -10.53 -18.57
N LEU A 124 8.69 -9.79 -19.36
CA LEU A 124 8.41 -10.16 -20.76
C LEU A 124 9.69 -10.17 -21.62
N PRO A 125 10.51 -9.09 -21.67
CA PRO A 125 11.81 -9.13 -22.36
C PRO A 125 12.69 -10.31 -21.96
N SER A 126 12.70 -10.67 -20.67
CA SER A 126 13.50 -11.79 -20.15
C SER A 126 13.16 -13.13 -20.78
N HIS A 127 11.90 -13.38 -21.20
CA HIS A 127 11.52 -14.60 -21.92
C HIS A 127 12.33 -14.72 -23.22
N TYR A 128 12.42 -13.64 -24.00
CA TYR A 128 13.17 -13.62 -25.25
C TYR A 128 14.68 -13.75 -25.02
N ASN A 129 15.20 -13.23 -23.90
CA ASN A 129 16.60 -13.39 -23.54
C ASN A 129 16.96 -14.86 -23.21
N TYR A 130 16.11 -15.58 -22.46
CA TYR A 130 16.33 -17.00 -22.22
C TYR A 130 16.13 -17.83 -23.50
N LEU A 131 15.07 -17.56 -24.27
CA LEU A 131 14.78 -18.28 -25.51
C LEU A 131 15.92 -18.15 -26.54
N GLN A 132 16.50 -16.96 -26.72
CA GLN A 132 17.59 -16.81 -27.70
C GLN A 132 18.81 -17.69 -27.36
N PHE A 133 19.18 -17.78 -26.08
CA PHE A 133 20.28 -18.67 -25.67
C PHE A 133 19.88 -20.14 -25.74
N ALA A 134 18.66 -20.50 -25.35
CA ALA A 134 18.19 -21.88 -25.40
C ALA A 134 18.16 -22.39 -26.86
N TYR A 135 17.66 -21.58 -27.80
CA TYR A 135 17.67 -21.90 -29.23
C TYR A 135 19.08 -21.97 -29.82
N TYR A 136 19.97 -21.07 -29.39
CA TYR A 136 21.38 -21.13 -29.77
C TYR A 136 22.04 -22.45 -29.35
N ASN A 137 21.83 -22.88 -28.09
CA ASN A 137 22.44 -24.08 -27.55
C ASN A 137 21.98 -25.37 -28.26
N ILE A 138 20.79 -25.36 -28.87
CA ILE A 138 20.29 -26.49 -29.70
C ILE A 138 20.61 -26.34 -31.19
N GLY A 139 21.36 -25.30 -31.59
CA GLY A 139 21.78 -25.04 -32.97
C GLY A 139 20.69 -24.44 -33.88
N ASN A 140 19.59 -23.94 -33.31
CA ASN A 140 18.50 -23.33 -34.08
C ASN A 140 18.69 -21.81 -34.19
N TYR A 141 19.60 -21.39 -35.07
CA TYR A 141 19.94 -19.97 -35.26
C TYR A 141 18.77 -19.12 -35.76
N THR A 142 17.84 -19.71 -36.53
CA THR A 142 16.66 -18.98 -37.03
C THR A 142 15.79 -18.46 -35.88
N GLN A 143 15.45 -19.34 -34.93
CA GLN A 143 14.68 -18.97 -33.74
C GLN A 143 15.49 -18.09 -32.78
N ALA A 144 16.80 -18.34 -32.64
CA ALA A 144 17.68 -17.51 -31.81
C ALA A 144 17.74 -16.06 -32.32
N ILE A 145 17.85 -15.85 -33.64
CA ILE A 145 17.82 -14.52 -34.27
C ILE A 145 16.45 -13.86 -34.07
N GLU A 146 15.35 -14.59 -34.25
CA GLU A 146 14.01 -14.05 -34.02
C GLU A 146 13.86 -13.54 -32.59
N CYS A 147 14.27 -14.33 -31.59
CA CYS A 147 14.19 -13.96 -30.17
C CYS A 147 15.13 -12.79 -29.84
N ALA A 148 16.37 -12.79 -30.33
CA ALA A 148 17.32 -11.69 -30.13
C ALA A 148 16.81 -10.37 -30.73
N LYS A 149 16.28 -10.41 -31.96
CA LYS A 149 15.62 -9.24 -32.59
C LYS A 149 14.39 -8.78 -31.80
N THR A 150 13.66 -9.71 -31.21
CA THR A 150 12.47 -9.39 -30.39
C THR A 150 12.86 -8.71 -29.08
N TYR A 151 13.90 -9.19 -28.40
CA TYR A 151 14.44 -8.53 -27.20
C TYR A 151 14.91 -7.10 -27.50
N LEU A 152 15.63 -6.91 -28.62
CA LEU A 152 16.14 -5.61 -29.05
C LEU A 152 15.03 -4.59 -29.41
N LEU A 153 13.76 -5.00 -29.52
CA LEU A 153 12.66 -4.04 -29.58
C LEU A 153 12.52 -3.24 -28.28
N PHE A 154 12.75 -3.90 -27.14
CA PHE A 154 12.66 -3.29 -25.81
C PHE A 154 13.97 -2.58 -25.47
N PHE A 155 15.11 -3.23 -25.69
CA PHE A 155 16.43 -2.68 -25.36
C PHE A 155 17.31 -2.53 -26.61
N PRO A 156 17.07 -1.51 -27.47
CA PRO A 156 17.77 -1.37 -28.75
C PRO A 156 19.28 -1.11 -28.61
N ASN A 157 19.72 -0.63 -27.45
CA ASN A 157 21.12 -0.30 -27.16
C ASN A 157 21.83 -1.38 -26.32
N ASP A 158 21.24 -2.56 -26.14
CA ASP A 158 21.88 -3.65 -25.41
C ASP A 158 23.06 -4.21 -26.24
N GLU A 159 24.29 -3.91 -25.81
CA GLU A 159 25.50 -4.31 -26.49
C GLU A 159 25.68 -5.82 -26.54
N VAL A 160 25.32 -6.52 -25.45
CA VAL A 160 25.49 -7.98 -25.34
C VAL A 160 24.54 -8.68 -26.29
N MET A 161 23.27 -8.27 -26.30
CA MET A 161 22.29 -8.84 -27.23
C MET A 161 22.63 -8.51 -28.70
N SER A 162 23.15 -7.32 -28.97
CA SER A 162 23.61 -6.93 -30.31
C SER A 162 24.76 -7.81 -30.80
N GLN A 163 25.71 -8.14 -29.92
CA GLN A 163 26.80 -9.07 -30.22
C GLN A 163 26.29 -10.50 -30.46
N ASN A 164 25.36 -10.98 -29.64
CA ASN A 164 24.72 -12.28 -29.83
C ASN A 164 24.01 -12.36 -31.18
N LEU A 165 23.24 -11.33 -31.54
CA LEU A 165 22.55 -11.26 -32.82
C LEU A 165 23.55 -11.29 -34.00
N ALA A 166 24.65 -10.54 -33.92
CA ALA A 166 25.68 -10.55 -34.95
C ALA A 166 26.31 -11.95 -35.11
N TYR A 167 26.58 -12.62 -33.99
CA TYR A 167 27.11 -13.98 -33.99
C TYR A 167 26.14 -14.99 -34.61
N TYR A 168 24.86 -14.97 -34.21
CA TYR A 168 23.85 -15.88 -34.80
C TYR A 168 23.63 -15.60 -36.29
N THR A 169 23.65 -14.33 -36.69
CA THR A 169 23.57 -13.89 -38.09
C THR A 169 24.74 -14.45 -38.90
N ALA A 170 25.97 -14.38 -38.39
CA ALA A 170 27.14 -14.93 -39.07
C ALA A 170 27.07 -16.47 -39.22
N MET A 171 26.50 -17.17 -38.23
CA MET A 171 26.33 -18.62 -38.27
C MET A 171 25.24 -19.08 -39.25
N LEU A 172 24.16 -18.31 -39.40
CA LEU A 172 23.06 -18.63 -40.34
C LEU A 172 23.32 -18.12 -41.77
N GLY A 173 24.04 -17.00 -41.90
CA GLY A 173 24.24 -16.23 -43.13
C GLY A 173 23.35 -14.99 -43.19
N ASP A 174 23.90 -13.89 -43.72
CA ASP A 174 23.28 -12.56 -43.72
C ASP A 174 21.93 -12.50 -44.45
N GLU A 175 21.82 -13.16 -45.61
CA GLU A 175 20.60 -13.16 -46.44
C GLU A 175 19.42 -13.86 -45.73
N PRO A 176 19.53 -15.13 -45.25
CA PRO A 176 18.48 -15.75 -44.44
C PRO A 176 18.16 -14.95 -43.17
N ALA A 177 19.19 -14.49 -42.45
CA ALA A 177 19.02 -13.74 -41.21
C ALA A 177 18.29 -12.41 -41.40
N GLY A 178 18.53 -11.71 -42.52
CA GLY A 178 17.88 -10.45 -42.87
C GLY A 178 16.36 -10.59 -43.06
N SER A 179 15.89 -11.76 -43.49
CA SER A 179 14.46 -12.03 -43.69
C SER A 179 13.68 -12.25 -42.37
N ILE A 180 14.38 -12.61 -41.29
CA ILE A 180 13.78 -12.91 -39.98
C ILE A 180 13.37 -11.59 -39.31
N ARG A 181 12.09 -11.50 -38.92
CA ARG A 181 11.52 -10.34 -38.21
C ARG A 181 11.37 -10.66 -36.72
N PRO A 182 11.32 -9.65 -35.85
CA PRO A 182 10.87 -9.84 -34.46
C PRO A 182 9.48 -10.48 -34.41
N ARG A 183 9.15 -11.16 -33.31
CA ARG A 183 7.81 -11.75 -33.13
C ARG A 183 6.72 -10.69 -33.18
N GLN A 184 5.64 -11.00 -33.90
CA GLN A 184 4.54 -10.06 -34.12
C GLN A 184 3.84 -9.68 -32.80
N SER A 185 3.59 -10.64 -31.91
CA SER A 185 2.94 -10.39 -30.62
C SER A 185 3.69 -9.36 -29.75
N ALA A 186 5.03 -9.42 -29.74
CA ALA A 186 5.86 -8.45 -29.03
C ALA A 186 5.81 -7.06 -29.68
N GLN A 187 5.79 -6.99 -31.02
CA GLN A 187 5.66 -5.72 -31.73
C GLN A 187 4.32 -5.04 -31.42
N GLU A 188 3.23 -5.80 -31.46
CA GLU A 188 1.88 -5.32 -31.14
C GLU A 188 1.78 -4.89 -29.67
N TYR A 189 2.30 -5.70 -28.75
CA TYR A 189 2.38 -5.38 -27.33
C TYR A 189 3.13 -4.07 -27.09
N ARG A 190 4.33 -3.92 -27.66
CA ARG A 190 5.16 -2.72 -27.49
C ARG A 190 4.47 -1.50 -28.07
N GLN A 191 3.93 -1.59 -29.28
CA GLN A 191 3.22 -0.47 -29.91
C GLN A 191 2.03 -0.02 -29.05
N ARG A 192 1.22 -0.96 -28.58
CA ARG A 192 0.08 -0.68 -27.69
C ARG A 192 0.54 -0.02 -26.40
N SER A 193 1.52 -0.60 -25.72
CA SER A 193 2.02 -0.08 -24.44
C SER A 193 2.59 1.34 -24.58
N LEU A 194 3.34 1.64 -25.65
CA LEU A 194 3.87 2.99 -25.88
C LEU A 194 2.76 4.03 -26.10
N LEU A 195 1.72 3.68 -26.87
CA LEU A 195 0.58 4.58 -27.09
C LEU A 195 -0.20 4.85 -25.79
N GLU A 196 -0.41 3.81 -24.97
CA GLU A 196 -1.07 3.94 -23.67
C GLU A 196 -0.24 4.81 -22.71
N LYS A 197 1.08 4.63 -22.69
CA LYS A 197 2.00 5.46 -21.89
C LYS A 197 2.03 6.91 -22.36
N GLU A 198 2.00 7.16 -23.67
CA GLU A 198 1.93 8.53 -24.20
C GLU A 198 0.69 9.27 -23.65
N LEU A 199 -0.47 8.60 -23.61
CA LEU A 199 -1.69 9.16 -23.03
C LEU A 199 -1.59 9.37 -21.51
N LEU A 200 -0.98 8.43 -20.79
CA LEU A 200 -0.81 8.54 -19.33
C LEU A 200 0.18 9.65 -18.94
N PHE A 201 1.30 9.78 -19.66
CA PHE A 201 2.23 10.86 -19.45
C PHE A 201 1.65 12.21 -19.86
N PHE A 202 0.86 12.27 -20.94
CA PHE A 202 0.10 13.46 -21.28
C PHE A 202 -0.85 13.86 -20.16
N ALA A 203 -1.58 12.90 -19.58
CA ALA A 203 -2.46 13.16 -18.46
C ALA A 203 -1.70 13.66 -17.22
N TYR A 204 -0.51 13.13 -16.97
CA TYR A 204 0.34 13.61 -15.89
C TYR A 204 0.83 15.06 -16.14
N ASP A 205 1.30 15.38 -17.34
CA ASP A 205 1.80 16.73 -17.66
C ASP A 205 0.68 17.79 -17.63
N VAL A 206 -0.50 17.45 -18.15
CA VAL A 206 -1.59 18.42 -18.34
C VAL A 206 -2.52 18.50 -17.12
N PHE A 207 -2.88 17.36 -16.55
CA PHE A 207 -3.87 17.27 -15.46
C PHE A 207 -3.25 16.99 -14.09
N GLY A 208 -1.95 16.72 -14.02
CA GLY A 208 -1.27 16.43 -12.76
C GLY A 208 -1.61 15.07 -12.15
N ILE A 209 -2.23 14.17 -12.92
CA ILE A 209 -2.56 12.81 -12.47
C ILE A 209 -1.30 11.96 -12.52
N PRO A 210 -0.73 11.55 -11.37
CA PRO A 210 0.58 10.90 -11.36
C PRO A 210 0.51 9.54 -12.05
N PHE A 211 1.48 9.29 -12.92
CA PHE A 211 1.73 7.98 -13.53
C PHE A 211 3.16 7.55 -13.24
N VAL A 212 3.31 6.32 -12.74
CA VAL A 212 4.61 5.67 -12.53
C VAL A 212 4.71 4.57 -13.57
N ASP A 213 5.68 4.71 -14.46
CA ASP A 213 5.94 3.72 -15.50
C ASP A 213 6.57 2.46 -14.88
N PRO A 214 5.94 1.29 -15.03
CA PRO A 214 6.48 0.04 -14.50
C PRO A 214 7.65 -0.52 -15.32
N ASP A 215 7.83 -0.08 -16.57
CA ASP A 215 8.84 -0.62 -17.47
C ASP A 215 10.08 0.27 -17.57
N SER A 216 11.25 -0.37 -17.62
CA SER A 216 12.54 0.32 -17.79
C SER A 216 12.84 0.68 -19.26
N TRP A 217 12.17 0.03 -20.21
CA TRP A 217 12.46 0.11 -21.65
C TRP A 217 11.68 1.20 -22.39
N THR A 218 10.85 1.99 -21.70
CA THR A 218 10.12 3.09 -22.32
C THR A 218 11.10 4.14 -22.87
N PRO A 219 11.05 4.45 -24.19
CA PRO A 219 11.91 5.46 -24.77
C PRO A 219 11.65 6.85 -24.17
N GLU A 220 12.71 7.63 -23.95
CA GLU A 220 12.60 8.96 -23.35
C GLU A 220 11.68 9.89 -24.17
N GLU A 221 11.60 9.71 -25.50
CA GLU A 221 10.79 10.53 -26.40
C GLU A 221 9.28 10.44 -26.13
N VAL A 222 8.82 9.36 -25.50
CA VAL A 222 7.41 9.17 -25.11
C VAL A 222 7.05 10.05 -23.91
N ILE A 223 8.03 10.43 -23.09
CA ILE A 223 7.84 11.24 -21.90
C ILE A 223 7.89 12.73 -22.31
N PRO A 224 6.87 13.55 -22.01
CA PRO A 224 6.90 14.99 -22.26
C PRO A 224 8.13 15.67 -21.64
N LYS A 225 8.77 16.57 -22.38
CA LYS A 225 10.00 17.27 -21.94
C LYS A 225 9.89 17.94 -20.57
N ARG A 226 8.73 18.52 -20.26
CA ARG A 226 8.45 19.13 -18.95
C ARG A 226 8.54 18.12 -17.81
N LEU A 227 7.98 16.92 -18.02
CA LEU A 227 8.07 15.83 -17.05
C LEU A 227 9.48 15.27 -16.95
N GLN A 228 10.22 15.16 -18.06
CA GLN A 228 11.63 14.75 -18.04
C GLN A 228 12.47 15.72 -17.18
N GLU A 229 12.32 17.03 -17.40
CA GLU A 229 13.02 18.07 -16.63
C GLU A 229 12.62 18.04 -15.14
N LYS A 230 11.32 17.86 -14.86
CA LYS A 230 10.80 17.70 -13.50
C LYS A 230 11.41 16.48 -12.81
N GLN A 231 11.37 15.31 -13.44
CA GLN A 231 11.95 14.07 -12.91
C GLN A 231 13.46 14.19 -12.70
N LYS A 232 14.18 14.86 -13.60
CA LYS A 232 15.61 15.10 -13.45
C LYS A 232 15.90 15.97 -12.23
N SER A 233 15.16 17.07 -12.06
CA SER A 233 15.28 17.96 -10.89
C SER A 233 14.96 17.22 -9.57
N GLU A 234 13.90 16.40 -9.56
CA GLU A 234 13.52 15.58 -8.41
C GLU A 234 14.59 14.54 -8.07
N ARG A 235 15.16 13.86 -9.07
CA ARG A 235 16.28 12.91 -8.87
C ARG A 235 17.53 13.59 -8.32
N GLU A 236 17.90 14.75 -8.85
CA GLU A 236 19.04 15.53 -8.33
C GLU A 236 18.81 15.98 -6.88
N THR A 237 17.58 16.39 -6.57
CA THR A 237 17.19 16.77 -5.20
C THR A 237 17.23 15.57 -4.26
N ALA A 238 16.68 14.43 -4.66
CA ALA A 238 16.71 13.19 -3.89
C ALA A 238 18.14 12.68 -3.66
N ALA A 239 19.03 12.80 -4.65
CA ALA A 239 20.45 12.45 -4.51
C ALA A 239 21.16 13.35 -3.49
N ARG A 240 20.89 14.67 -3.51
CA ARG A 240 21.42 15.61 -2.51
C ARG A 240 20.93 15.29 -1.11
N ILE A 241 19.62 15.06 -0.94
CA ILE A 241 19.04 14.66 0.35
C ILE A 241 19.66 13.35 0.84
N SER A 242 19.82 12.36 -0.03
CA SER A 242 20.43 11.07 0.34
C SER A 242 21.89 11.23 0.78
N GLN A 243 22.63 12.12 0.13
CA GLN A 243 24.01 12.45 0.51
C GLN A 243 24.06 13.18 1.86
N GLU A 244 23.16 14.14 2.10
CA GLU A 244 23.04 14.84 3.38
C GLU A 244 22.68 13.88 4.51
N ILE A 245 21.72 12.98 4.30
CA ILE A 245 21.36 11.92 5.25
C ILE A 245 22.58 11.02 5.51
N GLY A 246 23.29 10.59 4.48
CA GLY A 246 24.50 9.76 4.64
C GLY A 246 25.61 10.46 5.45
N ASN A 247 25.78 11.77 5.27
CA ASN A 247 26.71 12.57 6.06
C ASN A 247 26.25 12.70 7.51
N LEU A 248 24.95 12.98 7.73
CA LEU A 248 24.35 13.08 9.06
C LEU A 248 24.42 11.75 9.81
N MET A 249 24.19 10.62 9.13
CA MET A 249 24.33 9.29 9.73
C MET A 249 25.76 9.02 10.22
N LYS A 250 26.77 9.41 9.46
CA LYS A 250 28.17 9.30 9.89
C LYS A 250 28.47 10.21 11.09
N GLU A 251 27.94 11.42 11.10
CA GLU A 251 28.06 12.32 12.25
C GLU A 251 27.38 11.74 13.49
N ILE A 252 26.18 11.18 13.36
CA ILE A 252 25.47 10.48 14.44
C ILE A 252 26.26 9.26 14.91
N GLU A 253 26.84 8.46 14.02
CA GLU A 253 27.69 7.32 14.39
C GLU A 253 28.88 7.78 15.24
N THR A 254 29.57 8.85 14.84
CA THR A 254 30.68 9.42 15.64
C THR A 254 30.21 9.92 17.01
N LEU A 255 29.08 10.61 17.08
CA LEU A 255 28.50 11.09 18.35
C LEU A 255 28.00 9.94 19.23
N VAL A 256 27.47 8.86 18.65
CA VAL A 256 27.04 7.66 19.38
C VAL A 256 28.25 6.89 19.91
N GLU A 257 29.34 6.77 19.15
CA GLU A 257 30.60 6.19 19.63
C GLU A 257 31.23 7.00 20.76
N GLU A 258 31.14 8.33 20.71
CA GLU A 258 31.57 9.22 21.79
C GLU A 258 30.67 9.12 23.03
N LYS A 259 29.35 9.04 22.84
CA LYS A 259 28.35 8.99 23.93
C LYS A 259 28.18 7.60 24.55
N ALA A 260 28.52 6.53 23.83
CA ALA A 260 28.60 5.16 24.34
C ALA A 260 29.74 4.97 25.36
N LYS A 261 30.75 5.85 25.34
CA LYS A 261 31.78 5.94 26.39
C LYS A 261 31.33 6.72 27.63
N GLU A 262 30.21 7.46 27.57
CA GLU A 262 29.76 8.36 28.63
C GLU A 262 28.36 8.07 29.24
N SER A 263 27.63 7.03 28.82
CA SER A 263 26.33 6.75 29.46
C SER A 263 25.95 5.28 29.56
N LEU A 264 26.26 4.69 30.72
CA LEU A 264 25.23 3.94 31.44
C LEU A 264 24.20 4.97 31.93
N ASP A 265 22.92 4.65 31.76
CA ASP A 265 21.74 5.39 32.27
C ASP A 265 21.07 6.40 31.31
N VAL A 266 20.45 5.89 30.22
CA VAL A 266 19.38 6.60 29.49
C VAL A 266 18.19 5.68 29.27
N SER A 267 17.61 5.19 30.35
CA SER A 267 16.25 4.64 30.34
C SER A 267 15.31 5.59 31.08
N ARG A 268 15.13 6.82 30.59
CA ARG A 268 14.24 7.80 31.27
C ARG A 268 13.80 9.07 30.51
N LEU A 269 13.60 9.03 29.20
CA LEU A 269 13.10 10.20 28.46
C LEU A 269 11.72 9.96 27.81
N THR A 270 10.73 9.73 28.65
CA THR A 270 9.32 10.05 28.35
C THR A 270 8.90 11.14 29.32
N ARG A 271 8.84 12.39 28.85
CA ARG A 271 8.53 13.56 29.68
C ARG A 271 7.01 13.75 29.79
N GLU A 272 6.37 12.96 30.64
CA GLU A 272 4.94 13.08 30.91
C GLU A 272 4.64 14.06 32.07
N GLY A 273 3.40 14.56 32.14
CA GLY A 273 2.92 15.40 33.24
C GLY A 273 3.16 16.89 33.02
N GLY A 274 2.97 17.39 31.81
CA GLY A 274 2.85 18.84 31.55
C GLY A 274 1.57 19.46 32.12
N PRO A 275 1.43 20.80 32.04
CA PRO A 275 0.33 21.52 32.65
C PRO A 275 -1.01 21.22 31.97
N LEU A 276 -2.11 21.21 32.74
CA LEU A 276 -3.45 21.15 32.19
C LEU A 276 -3.87 22.56 31.76
N LEU A 277 -3.93 22.80 30.45
CA LEU A 277 -4.13 24.14 29.87
C LEU A 277 -5.53 24.74 30.08
N PHE A 278 -6.52 23.92 30.45
CA PHE A 278 -7.92 24.32 30.52
C PHE A 278 -8.50 24.05 31.90
N ASP A 279 -9.24 25.03 32.42
CA ASP A 279 -9.96 24.90 33.68
C ASP A 279 -11.03 23.81 33.59
N GLY A 280 -11.18 23.05 34.68
CA GLY A 280 -12.15 21.95 34.79
C GLY A 280 -11.66 20.59 34.32
N ILE A 281 -10.52 20.51 33.61
CA ILE A 281 -9.88 19.23 33.28
C ILE A 281 -9.17 18.67 34.52
N ARG A 282 -9.36 17.37 34.80
CA ARG A 282 -8.72 16.66 35.90
C ARG A 282 -8.04 15.40 35.41
N LEU A 283 -6.80 15.19 35.86
CA LEU A 283 -6.06 13.95 35.61
C LEU A 283 -6.61 12.83 36.51
N THR A 284 -7.19 11.80 35.91
CA THR A 284 -7.82 10.68 36.63
C THR A 284 -6.89 9.47 36.73
N MET A 285 -6.23 9.12 35.62
CA MET A 285 -5.23 8.05 35.58
C MET A 285 -4.03 8.45 34.72
N ASN A 286 -2.84 8.08 35.18
CA ASN A 286 -1.59 8.27 34.45
C ASN A 286 -1.00 6.92 33.98
N SER A 287 0.07 6.97 33.21
CA SER A 287 0.78 5.81 32.65
C SER A 287 1.14 4.73 33.68
N LYS A 288 1.46 5.12 34.92
CA LYS A 288 1.77 4.16 36.00
C LYS A 288 0.55 3.35 36.41
N VAL A 289 -0.62 4.00 36.52
CA VAL A 289 -1.88 3.34 36.88
C VAL A 289 -2.41 2.49 35.72
N LEU A 290 -2.17 2.93 34.48
CA LEU A 290 -2.66 2.29 33.26
C LEU A 290 -1.77 1.15 32.76
N ASN A 291 -0.61 0.92 33.41
CA ASN A 291 0.37 -0.10 33.03
C ASN A 291 0.81 0.00 31.55
N GLY A 292 1.16 1.21 31.12
CA GLY A 292 1.74 1.45 29.79
C GLY A 292 2.24 2.89 29.64
N SER A 293 3.25 3.08 28.79
CA SER A 293 3.88 4.39 28.56
C SER A 293 2.99 5.32 27.74
N GLN A 294 3.04 6.62 28.03
CA GLN A 294 2.33 7.69 27.32
C GLN A 294 0.80 7.52 27.31
N ARG A 295 0.24 6.99 28.42
CA ARG A 295 -1.20 6.78 28.58
C ARG A 295 -1.77 7.74 29.61
N VAL A 296 -2.94 8.30 29.31
CA VAL A 296 -3.60 9.23 30.23
C VAL A 296 -5.12 9.16 30.11
N VAL A 297 -5.79 9.23 31.25
CA VAL A 297 -7.24 9.41 31.35
C VAL A 297 -7.50 10.73 32.06
N MET A 298 -8.30 11.59 31.44
CA MET A 298 -8.67 12.89 31.98
C MET A 298 -10.18 13.08 31.95
N ASP A 299 -10.74 13.57 33.06
CA ASP A 299 -12.13 13.97 33.17
C ASP A 299 -12.29 15.47 32.89
N GLY A 300 -13.49 15.89 32.47
CA GLY A 300 -13.83 17.29 32.25
C GLY A 300 -13.30 17.91 30.95
N VAL A 301 -12.76 17.09 30.03
CA VAL A 301 -12.33 17.56 28.70
C VAL A 301 -13.51 18.10 27.89
N ILE A 302 -14.66 17.44 27.99
CA ILE A 302 -15.94 17.85 27.40
C ILE A 302 -16.95 17.99 28.53
N SER A 303 -17.64 19.12 28.62
CA SER A 303 -18.72 19.31 29.60
C SER A 303 -19.97 18.52 29.23
N ALA A 304 -20.85 18.28 30.21
CA ALA A 304 -22.10 17.56 29.96
C ALA A 304 -23.01 18.25 28.92
N GLU A 305 -22.97 19.59 28.85
CA GLU A 305 -23.74 20.37 27.88
C GLU A 305 -23.15 20.25 26.47
N GLU A 306 -21.82 20.37 26.34
CA GLU A 306 -21.13 20.18 25.07
C GLU A 306 -21.34 18.75 24.55
N CYS A 307 -21.29 17.74 25.43
CA CYS A 307 -21.55 16.36 25.06
C CYS A 307 -22.98 16.16 24.54
N ARG A 308 -23.99 16.77 25.19
CA ARG A 308 -25.39 16.73 24.73
C ARG A 308 -25.55 17.43 23.37
N ALA A 309 -24.86 18.54 23.14
CA ALA A 309 -24.88 19.26 21.88
C ALA A 309 -24.25 18.43 20.74
N LEU A 310 -23.11 17.79 20.99
CA LEU A 310 -22.47 16.89 20.03
C LEU A 310 -23.35 15.67 19.73
N GLN A 311 -24.00 15.07 20.73
CA GLN A 311 -24.92 13.96 20.53
C GLN A 311 -26.11 14.35 19.64
N ARG A 312 -26.68 15.56 19.83
CA ARG A 312 -27.74 16.10 18.95
C ARG A 312 -27.24 16.30 17.52
N LEU A 313 -26.02 16.82 17.36
CA LEU A 313 -25.39 16.95 16.04
C LEU A 313 -25.27 15.59 15.36
N THR A 314 -24.78 14.56 16.06
CA THR A 314 -24.69 13.19 15.52
C THR A 314 -26.06 12.67 15.10
N ASN A 315 -27.09 12.80 15.94
CA ASN A 315 -28.43 12.31 15.60
C ASN A 315 -29.03 12.98 14.35
N ALA A 316 -28.68 14.24 14.08
CA ALA A 316 -29.17 14.99 12.92
C ALA A 316 -28.34 14.80 11.64
N ALA A 317 -27.03 14.57 11.78
CA ALA A 317 -26.07 14.59 10.65
C ALA A 317 -25.44 13.23 10.32
N ALA A 318 -25.60 12.22 11.18
CA ALA A 318 -24.87 10.97 11.02
C ALA A 318 -25.36 10.15 9.84
N THR A 319 -24.40 9.56 9.14
CA THR A 319 -24.67 8.57 8.08
C THR A 319 -24.19 7.21 8.54
N SER A 320 -24.95 6.18 8.16
CA SER A 320 -24.61 4.78 8.43
C SER A 320 -23.32 4.41 7.70
N GLY A 321 -22.34 3.86 8.41
CA GLY A 321 -21.04 3.49 7.84
C GLY A 321 -20.15 4.67 7.41
N ASP A 322 -20.47 5.89 7.84
CA ASP A 322 -19.61 7.08 7.69
C ASP A 322 -18.26 6.80 8.36
N GLY A 323 -17.16 7.09 7.66
CA GLY A 323 -15.80 6.73 8.09
C GLY A 323 -15.40 5.26 7.87
N TYR A 324 -16.29 4.41 7.33
CA TYR A 324 -16.05 2.97 7.11
C TYR A 324 -16.47 2.49 5.71
N ARG A 325 -16.33 3.33 4.68
CA ARG A 325 -16.70 2.98 3.27
C ARG A 325 -18.15 2.50 3.12
N GLY A 326 -19.08 3.02 3.93
CA GLY A 326 -20.48 2.60 3.92
C GLY A 326 -20.75 1.27 4.62
N GLN A 327 -19.72 0.58 5.14
CA GLN A 327 -19.92 -0.59 5.97
C GLN A 327 -20.57 -0.18 7.29
N THR A 328 -21.79 -0.66 7.49
CA THR A 328 -22.59 -0.29 8.67
C THR A 328 -22.14 -1.02 9.93
N SER A 329 -21.45 -2.15 9.78
CA SER A 329 -21.02 -3.06 10.86
C SER A 329 -19.53 -3.45 10.70
N PRO A 330 -18.59 -2.49 10.73
CA PRO A 330 -17.19 -2.68 10.33
C PRO A 330 -16.36 -3.57 11.25
N HIS A 331 -16.77 -3.73 12.51
CA HIS A 331 -16.03 -4.55 13.48
C HIS A 331 -16.71 -5.89 13.73
N THR A 332 -18.02 -5.88 13.96
CA THR A 332 -18.81 -7.08 14.21
C THR A 332 -20.21 -6.91 13.66
N PRO A 333 -20.87 -7.98 13.16
CA PRO A 333 -22.22 -7.91 12.60
C PRO A 333 -23.30 -7.54 13.64
N SER A 334 -22.95 -7.56 14.93
CA SER A 334 -23.85 -7.28 16.05
C SER A 334 -23.98 -5.78 16.38
N GLU A 335 -23.32 -4.89 15.65
CA GLU A 335 -23.27 -3.45 15.96
C GLU A 335 -23.38 -2.58 14.72
N LYS A 336 -24.09 -1.45 14.85
CA LYS A 336 -24.21 -0.44 13.80
C LYS A 336 -23.43 0.82 14.15
N PHE A 337 -22.79 1.38 13.14
CA PHE A 337 -21.96 2.56 13.24
C PHE A 337 -22.58 3.71 12.44
N TYR A 338 -22.72 4.83 13.12
CA TYR A 338 -23.18 6.09 12.54
C TYR A 338 -22.13 7.14 12.83
N GLY A 339 -21.73 7.90 11.81
CA GLY A 339 -20.60 8.82 11.91
C GLY A 339 -20.86 10.18 11.30
N VAL A 340 -20.13 11.17 11.82
CA VAL A 340 -20.04 12.53 11.25
C VAL A 340 -18.59 12.99 11.28
N THR A 341 -18.04 13.36 10.13
CA THR A 341 -16.76 14.06 10.03
C THR A 341 -16.90 15.56 10.35
N VAL A 342 -15.82 16.19 10.81
CA VAL A 342 -15.82 17.63 11.14
C VAL A 342 -16.23 18.48 9.93
N PHE A 343 -15.69 18.14 8.76
CA PHE A 343 -16.02 18.82 7.51
C PHE A 343 -17.51 18.72 7.16
N LYS A 344 -18.07 17.51 7.25
CA LYS A 344 -19.51 17.28 7.00
C LYS A 344 -20.38 18.06 7.97
N ALA A 345 -20.04 18.08 9.26
CA ALA A 345 -20.76 18.88 10.25
C ALA A 345 -20.77 20.37 9.89
N LEU A 346 -19.61 20.93 9.50
CA LEU A 346 -19.49 22.34 9.09
C LEU A 346 -20.30 22.65 7.82
N LYS A 347 -20.25 21.77 6.82
CA LYS A 347 -21.04 21.91 5.58
C LYS A 347 -22.53 21.93 5.87
N LEU A 348 -23.03 20.95 6.63
CA LEU A 348 -24.43 20.90 7.05
C LEU A 348 -24.82 22.12 7.91
N GLY A 349 -23.86 22.66 8.68
CA GLY A 349 -24.04 23.90 9.43
C GLY A 349 -24.20 25.13 8.53
N GLN A 350 -23.38 25.24 7.48
CA GLN A 350 -23.45 26.31 6.47
C GLN A 350 -24.75 26.25 5.66
N GLU A 351 -25.23 25.04 5.37
CA GLU A 351 -26.51 24.80 4.68
C GLU A 351 -27.73 24.98 5.61
N GLY A 352 -27.54 25.27 6.89
CA GLY A 352 -28.62 25.46 7.87
C GLY A 352 -29.35 24.16 8.28
N LYS A 353 -28.82 22.99 7.91
CA LYS A 353 -29.40 21.67 8.26
C LYS A 353 -29.11 21.27 9.71
N VAL A 354 -28.02 21.77 10.28
CA VAL A 354 -27.70 21.66 11.71
C VAL A 354 -27.27 23.02 12.26
N PRO A 355 -27.36 23.27 13.57
CA PRO A 355 -26.87 24.52 14.14
C PRO A 355 -25.37 24.67 13.90
N LEU A 356 -24.97 25.76 13.24
CA LEU A 356 -23.55 26.05 12.93
C LEU A 356 -22.68 26.10 14.21
N GLN A 357 -23.26 26.55 15.33
CA GLN A 357 -22.61 26.50 16.65
C GLN A 357 -22.25 25.08 17.08
N SER A 358 -23.09 24.08 16.80
CA SER A 358 -22.82 22.68 17.13
C SER A 358 -21.71 22.09 16.25
N ALA A 359 -21.65 22.49 14.98
CA ALA A 359 -20.57 22.11 14.08
C ALA A 359 -19.22 22.74 14.49
N HIS A 360 -19.21 24.02 14.88
CA HIS A 360 -18.01 24.66 15.43
C HIS A 360 -17.60 24.05 16.77
N LEU A 361 -18.55 23.70 17.63
CA LEU A 361 -18.26 23.01 18.88
C LEU A 361 -17.50 21.70 18.62
N TYR A 362 -17.90 20.93 17.62
CA TYR A 362 -17.21 19.69 17.26
C TYR A 362 -15.73 19.94 16.91
N TYR A 363 -15.44 20.91 16.03
CA TYR A 363 -14.06 21.31 15.70
C TYR A 363 -13.29 21.85 16.93
N ASN A 364 -13.92 22.69 17.74
CA ASN A 364 -13.28 23.29 18.91
C ASN A 364 -12.91 22.24 19.95
N VAL A 365 -13.76 21.23 20.15
CA VAL A 365 -13.47 20.09 21.04
C VAL A 365 -12.30 19.27 20.50
N THR A 366 -12.24 19.00 19.20
CA THR A 366 -11.09 18.27 18.62
C THR A 366 -9.78 19.03 18.82
N GLU A 367 -9.79 20.36 18.59
CA GLU A 367 -8.64 21.24 18.84
C GLU A 367 -8.24 21.32 20.32
N LYS A 368 -9.23 21.39 21.22
CA LYS A 368 -9.01 21.38 22.67
C LYS A 368 -8.26 20.11 23.09
N VAL A 369 -8.68 18.95 22.59
CA VAL A 369 -8.02 17.67 22.88
C VAL A 369 -6.58 17.65 22.36
N ARG A 370 -6.34 18.11 21.13
CA ARG A 370 -4.99 18.22 20.55
C ARG A 370 -4.04 19.01 21.45
N ARG A 371 -4.48 20.20 21.91
CA ARG A 371 -3.69 21.06 22.80
C ARG A 371 -3.44 20.43 24.17
N VAL A 372 -4.43 19.72 24.73
CA VAL A 372 -4.27 18.98 26.00
C VAL A 372 -3.19 17.91 25.86
N MET A 373 -3.18 17.17 24.75
CA MET A 373 -2.19 16.12 24.51
C MET A 373 -0.78 16.69 24.33
N GLU A 374 -0.63 17.71 23.48
CA GLU A 374 0.65 18.41 23.29
C GLU A 374 1.24 18.90 24.61
N SER A 375 0.38 19.49 25.46
CA SER A 375 0.82 20.01 26.74
C SER A 375 1.17 18.91 27.73
N TYR A 376 0.30 17.92 27.91
CA TYR A 376 0.49 16.86 28.91
C TYR A 376 1.71 15.99 28.60
N PHE A 377 1.93 15.66 27.33
CA PHE A 377 3.08 14.87 26.88
C PHE A 377 4.31 15.72 26.55
N ARG A 378 4.21 17.06 26.72
CA ARG A 378 5.30 18.02 26.51
C ARG A 378 5.99 17.82 25.16
N LEU A 379 5.17 17.76 24.10
CA LEU A 379 5.65 17.49 22.76
C LEU A 379 6.44 18.68 22.21
N ASP A 380 7.63 18.41 21.67
CA ASP A 380 8.47 19.43 21.03
C ASP A 380 7.97 19.79 19.62
N SER A 381 7.09 18.96 19.04
CA SER A 381 6.50 19.14 17.71
C SER A 381 4.97 19.21 17.80
N PRO A 382 4.32 20.05 16.97
CA PRO A 382 2.87 20.13 16.92
C PRO A 382 2.27 18.83 16.35
N LEU A 383 1.13 18.44 16.87
CA LEU A 383 0.31 17.36 16.33
C LEU A 383 -0.54 17.89 15.17
N TYR A 384 -0.73 17.04 14.16
CA TYR A 384 -1.65 17.30 13.06
C TYR A 384 -2.75 16.23 13.04
N PHE A 385 -3.97 16.62 12.70
CA PHE A 385 -5.06 15.64 12.60
C PHE A 385 -4.88 14.78 11.36
N SER A 386 -4.66 13.49 11.56
CA SER A 386 -4.88 12.50 10.48
C SER A 386 -6.37 12.34 10.19
N TYR A 387 -7.20 12.28 11.23
CA TYR A 387 -8.66 12.12 11.10
C TYR A 387 -9.36 12.49 12.42
N SER A 388 -10.61 12.92 12.36
CA SER A 388 -11.49 13.15 13.52
C SER A 388 -12.89 12.67 13.21
N HIS A 389 -13.44 11.86 14.11
CA HIS A 389 -14.70 11.15 13.88
C HIS A 389 -15.59 11.17 15.11
N LEU A 390 -16.82 11.67 14.93
CA LEU A 390 -17.85 11.65 15.94
C LEU A 390 -18.76 10.47 15.60
N VAL A 391 -18.62 9.40 16.39
CA VAL A 391 -19.25 8.10 16.12
C VAL A 391 -20.28 7.77 17.18
N CYS A 392 -21.46 7.37 16.74
CA CYS A 392 -22.44 6.66 17.56
C CYS A 392 -22.37 5.17 17.21
N ARG A 393 -22.20 4.33 18.24
CA ARG A 393 -22.20 2.87 18.13
C ARG A 393 -23.46 2.35 18.82
N THR A 394 -24.24 1.55 18.10
CA THR A 394 -25.50 1.00 18.62
C THR A 394 -25.49 -0.52 18.51
N ALA A 395 -25.77 -1.20 19.62
CA ALA A 395 -25.93 -2.65 19.62
C ALA A 395 -27.22 -3.06 18.88
N ILE A 396 -27.15 -4.13 18.10
CA ILE A 396 -28.33 -4.77 17.51
C ILE A 396 -28.86 -5.76 18.55
N GLU A 397 -30.02 -5.48 19.13
CA GLU A 397 -30.59 -6.23 20.27
C GLU A 397 -30.68 -7.74 20.01
N GLU A 398 -31.15 -8.12 18.82
CA GLU A 398 -31.32 -9.53 18.39
C GLU A 398 -29.99 -10.30 18.30
N ALA A 399 -28.87 -9.59 18.17
CA ALA A 399 -27.54 -10.16 17.98
C ALA A 399 -26.67 -10.17 19.26
N GLN A 400 -27.24 -9.79 20.42
CA GLN A 400 -26.49 -9.74 21.70
C GLN A 400 -26.65 -10.98 22.59
N ALA A 401 -27.73 -11.75 22.45
CA ALA A 401 -28.14 -12.73 23.46
C ALA A 401 -27.13 -13.87 23.69
N GLU A 402 -26.35 -14.28 22.69
CA GLU A 402 -25.38 -15.38 22.77
C GLU A 402 -23.92 -14.93 22.56
N ARG A 403 -23.67 -13.62 22.61
CA ARG A 403 -22.38 -13.03 22.25
C ARG A 403 -21.29 -13.32 23.29
N LYS A 404 -20.12 -13.76 22.83
CA LYS A 404 -18.92 -14.00 23.67
C LYS A 404 -17.67 -13.24 23.22
N ASP A 405 -17.69 -12.68 22.02
CA ASP A 405 -16.62 -11.88 21.42
C ASP A 405 -16.66 -10.43 21.91
N SER A 406 -15.52 -9.76 21.83
CA SER A 406 -15.42 -8.32 22.10
C SER A 406 -15.97 -7.51 20.94
N SER A 407 -16.67 -6.41 21.25
CA SER A 407 -17.16 -5.41 20.29
C SER A 407 -16.09 -4.80 19.40
N HIS A 408 -14.86 -4.79 19.89
CA HIS A 408 -13.69 -4.28 19.20
C HIS A 408 -12.47 -4.89 19.89
N PRO A 409 -11.70 -5.75 19.20
CA PRO A 409 -10.49 -6.32 19.76
C PRO A 409 -9.51 -5.22 20.21
N VAL A 410 -8.68 -5.53 21.21
CA VAL A 410 -7.56 -4.66 21.56
C VAL A 410 -6.54 -4.78 20.44
N HIS A 411 -6.14 -3.65 19.86
CA HIS A 411 -5.12 -3.60 18.82
C HIS A 411 -4.33 -2.31 18.93
N VAL A 412 -3.10 -2.36 18.41
CA VAL A 412 -2.25 -1.20 18.19
C VAL A 412 -2.49 -0.69 16.77
N ASP A 413 -2.72 0.61 16.62
CA ASP A 413 -3.05 1.21 15.30
C ASP A 413 -1.82 1.53 14.45
N ASN A 414 -0.68 1.78 15.11
CA ASN A 414 0.50 2.35 14.48
C ASN A 414 1.66 1.36 14.33
N CYS A 415 1.45 0.10 14.68
CA CYS A 415 2.39 -0.98 14.45
C CYS A 415 1.71 -2.35 14.39
N ILE A 416 2.45 -3.33 13.88
CA ILE A 416 2.11 -4.75 13.95
C ILE A 416 2.68 -5.27 15.27
N LEU A 417 1.81 -5.54 16.24
CA LEU A 417 2.20 -6.05 17.55
C LEU A 417 2.52 -7.55 17.47
N ASN A 418 3.78 -7.92 17.71
CA ASN A 418 4.18 -9.28 18.00
C ASN A 418 4.24 -9.49 19.52
N ALA A 419 3.17 -10.06 20.07
CA ALA A 419 3.01 -10.26 21.51
C ALA A 419 4.04 -11.23 22.11
N GLU A 420 4.54 -12.20 21.34
CA GLU A 420 5.52 -13.18 21.82
C GLU A 420 6.93 -12.59 21.93
N ALA A 421 7.31 -11.77 20.94
CA ALA A 421 8.59 -11.09 20.94
C ALA A 421 8.58 -9.79 21.76
N LEU A 422 7.40 -9.31 22.19
CA LEU A 422 7.18 -7.97 22.76
C LEU A 422 7.71 -6.86 21.83
N VAL A 423 7.56 -7.04 20.53
CA VAL A 423 8.02 -6.09 19.48
C VAL A 423 6.83 -5.49 18.75
N CYS A 424 6.91 -4.19 18.48
CA CYS A 424 5.91 -3.40 17.77
C CYS A 424 6.55 -2.91 16.46
N ILE A 425 6.28 -3.62 15.35
CA ILE A 425 6.93 -3.38 14.05
C ILE A 425 6.18 -2.29 13.29
N LYS A 426 6.85 -1.19 12.98
CA LYS A 426 6.26 -0.04 12.27
C LYS A 426 6.44 -0.18 10.75
N GLU A 427 5.61 -0.99 10.11
CA GLU A 427 5.58 -1.16 8.65
C GLU A 427 4.14 -1.32 8.12
N PRO A 428 3.90 -1.09 6.81
CA PRO A 428 2.61 -1.37 6.19
C PRO A 428 2.18 -2.82 6.46
N PRO A 429 0.91 -3.09 6.80
CA PRO A 429 -0.27 -2.22 6.68
C PRO A 429 -0.59 -1.33 7.91
N ALA A 430 0.29 -1.24 8.91
CA ALA A 430 0.03 -0.40 10.08
C ALA A 430 0.07 1.10 9.73
N TYR A 431 -0.70 1.92 10.45
CA TYR A 431 -0.72 3.37 10.26
C TYR A 431 0.49 4.03 10.95
N THR A 432 1.69 3.78 10.42
CA THR A 432 2.97 4.19 11.02
C THR A 432 3.13 5.70 11.20
N TYR A 433 2.37 6.48 10.45
CA TYR A 433 2.29 7.95 10.51
C TYR A 433 1.36 8.48 11.63
N ARG A 434 0.69 7.60 12.40
CA ARG A 434 -0.15 7.99 13.54
C ARG A 434 0.59 7.77 14.84
N ASP A 435 1.01 8.86 15.48
CA ASP A 435 1.79 8.77 16.73
C ASP A 435 0.90 8.69 17.97
N TYR A 436 -0.24 9.38 17.98
CA TYR A 436 -1.13 9.45 19.13
C TYR A 436 -2.59 9.20 18.74
N ARG A 437 -3.33 8.54 19.65
CA ARG A 437 -4.78 8.34 19.55
C ARG A 437 -5.48 8.85 20.79
N GLN A 438 -6.66 9.44 20.58
CA GLN A 438 -7.55 9.91 21.63
C GLN A 438 -8.95 9.36 21.43
N ARG A 439 -9.64 9.09 22.53
CA ARG A 439 -11.06 8.76 22.56
C ARG A 439 -11.73 9.55 23.68
N CYS A 440 -12.75 10.33 23.33
CA CYS A 440 -13.62 10.98 24.31
C CYS A 440 -14.96 10.23 24.35
N SER A 441 -15.44 9.94 25.55
CA SER A 441 -16.75 9.31 25.77
C SER A 441 -17.46 9.96 26.94
N PRO A 442 -18.80 10.12 26.91
CA PRO A 442 -19.56 10.51 28.10
C PRO A 442 -19.38 9.47 29.21
N SER A 443 -19.23 9.93 30.46
CA SER A 443 -19.28 9.05 31.63
C SER A 443 -20.69 8.47 31.76
N ALA A 444 -20.81 7.15 31.72
CA ALA A 444 -22.10 6.47 31.86
C ALA A 444 -22.60 6.54 33.31
N GLU A 445 -23.68 7.29 33.56
CA GLU A 445 -24.56 7.06 34.72
C GLU A 445 -25.70 6.12 34.28
N GLY A 446 -25.62 4.82 34.62
CA GLY A 446 -26.67 3.82 34.33
C GLY A 446 -26.14 2.37 34.28
N PRO A 447 -26.93 1.34 34.68
CA PRO A 447 -26.45 0.12 35.32
C PRO A 447 -25.70 -0.82 34.38
N TRP A 448 -24.39 -0.95 34.60
CA TRP A 448 -23.58 -2.07 34.11
C TRP A 448 -23.73 -3.25 35.09
N ASP A 449 -24.94 -3.78 35.21
CA ASP A 449 -25.22 -5.01 35.96
C ASP A 449 -25.70 -6.10 34.99
N SER A 450 -24.80 -6.58 34.15
CA SER A 450 -24.80 -7.96 33.67
C SER A 450 -23.61 -8.17 32.73
N LEU A 451 -22.51 -8.64 33.32
CA LEU A 451 -21.47 -9.55 32.79
C LEU A 451 -20.09 -9.09 33.25
N ARG A 452 -19.62 -9.73 34.33
CA ARG A 452 -18.20 -9.77 34.68
C ARG A 452 -17.41 -10.29 33.48
N ALA A 453 -16.54 -9.46 32.92
CA ALA A 453 -15.38 -9.86 32.12
C ALA A 453 -14.37 -8.68 32.09
N PRO A 454 -13.07 -8.97 31.93
CA PRO A 454 -12.00 -8.34 32.70
C PRO A 454 -11.59 -6.94 32.19
N LYS A 455 -11.09 -6.15 33.14
CA LYS A 455 -10.28 -4.94 32.98
C LYS A 455 -9.67 -4.81 31.58
N THR A 456 -10.21 -3.90 30.78
CA THR A 456 -9.64 -3.56 29.48
C THR A 456 -8.61 -2.45 29.65
N HIS A 457 -7.36 -2.85 29.44
CA HIS A 457 -6.21 -1.97 29.29
C HIS A 457 -6.37 -1.15 28.01
N THR A 458 -6.23 0.17 28.10
CA THR A 458 -6.11 1.06 26.94
C THR A 458 -4.63 1.21 26.59
N GLU A 459 -4.31 1.14 25.29
CA GLU A 459 -2.95 1.24 24.76
C GLU A 459 -2.46 2.63 24.37
#